data_AF-A0A3C1A435-F1
#
_entry.id   AF-A0A3C1A435-F1
#
_cell.length_a   1.000
_cell.length_b   1.000
_cell.length_c   1.000
_cell.angle_alpha   90.00
_cell.angle_beta   90.00
_cell.angle_gamma   90.00
#
_symmetry.space_group_name_H-M   'P 1'
#
loop_
_entity.id
_entity.type
_entity.pdbx_description
1 polymer ?
#
loop_
_entity_poly.entity_id
_entity_poly.type
_entity_poly.pdbx_seq_one_letter_code
_entity_poly.pdbx_strand_id
1 'polypeptide(L)'
;MGKEGGGKLVKIRLRRMGAKKQPHYRVVVADSRAPRDGRFIETIGYYNPRTEPPTVRIDEVRAIYWLERGAQPTEAVARLLIKLGISGKWARVRAGEPLGEVVVAEAEVPADLGVDELGLPTRVTNILTSAGITKVSELKEGLEKGELSNISGLGPKSLEKIKKILEEGSL
;
A
#
# COMPACT_ATOMS: atom_id res chain seq x y z
N MET A 1 -7.58 18.10 35.07
CA MET A 1 -8.50 18.18 33.92
C MET A 1 -8.65 16.77 33.31
N GLY A 2 -9.49 15.93 33.92
CA GLY A 2 -9.74 14.57 33.43
C GLY A 2 -10.69 14.63 32.25
N LYS A 3 -10.23 14.27 31.04
CA LYS A 3 -11.13 14.17 29.89
C LYS A 3 -11.94 12.88 29.99
N GLU A 4 -13.24 13.10 29.96
CA GLU A 4 -14.38 12.20 30.06
C GLU A 4 -14.18 10.79 29.48
N GLY A 5 -14.50 9.81 30.33
CA GLY A 5 -14.57 8.39 30.01
C GLY A 5 -15.85 8.02 29.25
N GLY A 6 -15.83 8.26 27.93
CA GLY A 6 -16.79 7.67 26.97
C GLY A 6 -16.06 7.10 25.74
N GLY A 7 -14.82 6.64 25.91
CA GLY A 7 -13.90 6.37 24.81
C GLY A 7 -14.30 5.14 23.99
N LYS A 8 -14.56 5.34 22.69
CA LYS A 8 -14.63 4.30 21.67
C LYS A 8 -13.61 3.19 21.95
N LEU A 9 -14.08 1.95 21.92
CA LEU A 9 -13.34 0.78 22.41
C LEU A 9 -12.01 0.58 21.69
N VAL A 10 -11.88 0.94 20.40
CA VAL A 10 -10.70 0.60 19.58
C VAL A 10 -9.97 1.85 19.09
N LYS A 11 -8.64 1.86 19.26
CA LYS A 11 -7.73 2.92 18.83
C LYS A 11 -6.61 2.38 17.95
N ILE A 12 -6.20 3.18 16.97
CA ILE A 12 -4.99 2.94 16.18
C ILE A 12 -3.88 3.80 16.80
N ARG A 13 -2.84 3.15 17.33
CA ARG A 13 -1.79 3.82 18.11
C ARG A 13 -0.41 3.29 17.75
N LEU A 14 0.62 4.07 18.10
CA LEU A 14 2.01 3.65 17.99
C LEU A 14 2.41 2.85 19.24
N ARG A 15 2.87 1.62 19.02
CA ARG A 15 3.52 0.81 20.05
C ARG A 15 5.02 0.94 19.89
N ARG A 16 5.73 1.29 20.95
CA ARG A 16 7.18 1.40 20.90
C ARG A 16 7.79 0.00 20.96
N MET A 17 8.67 -0.26 20.00
CA MET A 17 9.53 -1.42 19.89
C MET A 17 11.00 -0.95 19.84
N GLY A 18 11.92 -1.87 20.10
CA GLY A 18 13.35 -1.61 19.98
C GLY A 18 14.05 -1.29 21.29
N ALA A 19 15.37 -1.28 21.22
CA ALA A 19 16.25 -1.14 22.37
C ALA A 19 16.31 0.31 22.89
N LYS A 20 17.00 0.48 24.01
CA LYS A 20 17.34 1.82 24.54
C LYS A 20 18.02 2.64 23.44
N LYS A 21 17.58 3.89 23.25
CA LYS A 21 18.03 4.81 22.18
C LYS A 21 17.80 4.33 20.73
N GLN A 22 17.05 3.24 20.53
CA GLN A 22 16.73 2.68 19.22
C GLN A 22 15.21 2.62 19.05
N PRO A 23 14.51 3.76 18.91
CA PRO A 23 13.06 3.77 18.79
C PRO A 23 12.62 3.21 17.43
N HIS A 24 11.84 2.14 17.47
CA HIS A 24 11.05 1.64 16.34
C HIS A 24 9.60 1.62 16.77
N TYR A 25 8.65 1.84 15.87
CA TYR A 25 7.24 1.83 16.23
C TYR A 25 6.47 0.87 15.34
N ARG A 26 5.54 0.13 15.95
CA ARG A 26 4.50 -0.61 15.20
C ARG A 26 3.22 0.19 15.26
N VAL A 27 2.53 0.28 14.13
CA VAL A 27 1.17 0.83 14.06
C VAL A 27 0.24 -0.31 14.41
N VAL A 28 -0.41 -0.21 15.58
CA VAL A 28 -1.25 -1.28 16.13
C VAL A 28 -2.65 -0.79 16.38
N VAL A 29 -3.61 -1.68 16.15
CA VAL A 29 -5.01 -1.50 16.52
C VAL A 29 -5.20 -2.20 17.86
N ALA A 30 -5.63 -1.46 18.88
CA ALA A 30 -5.77 -1.99 20.23
C ALA A 30 -6.98 -1.38 20.93
N ASP A 31 -7.47 -2.08 21.95
CA ASP A 31 -8.49 -1.51 22.82
C ASP A 31 -7.94 -0.28 23.57
N SER A 32 -8.75 0.76 23.74
CA SER A 32 -8.34 1.99 24.43
C SER A 32 -7.92 1.75 25.89
N ARG A 33 -8.43 0.70 26.53
CA ARG A 33 -8.13 0.32 27.92
C ARG A 33 -6.86 -0.52 28.02
N ALA A 34 -6.38 -1.09 26.90
CA ALA A 34 -5.20 -1.93 26.90
C ALA A 34 -3.94 -1.09 27.18
N PRO A 35 -2.98 -1.60 27.96
CA PRO A 35 -1.71 -0.90 28.23
C PRO A 35 -0.94 -0.64 26.95
N ARG A 36 -0.14 0.44 26.90
CA ARG A 36 0.53 0.92 25.67
C ARG A 36 1.29 -0.18 24.93
N ASP A 37 2.08 -0.96 25.67
CA ASP A 37 2.99 -1.96 25.11
C ASP A 37 2.49 -3.40 25.29
N GLY A 38 1.24 -3.59 25.74
CA GLY A 38 0.65 -4.92 25.99
C GLY A 38 -0.26 -5.41 24.85
N ARG A 39 -1.44 -5.94 25.21
CA ARG A 39 -2.36 -6.60 24.25
C ARG A 39 -2.84 -5.63 23.17
N PHE A 40 -2.87 -6.13 21.93
CA PHE A 40 -3.42 -5.45 20.76
C PHE A 40 -4.21 -6.47 19.92
N ILE A 41 -5.03 -5.97 19.01
CA ILE A 41 -5.87 -6.76 18.11
C ILE A 41 -5.06 -7.15 16.87
N GLU A 42 -4.47 -6.15 16.21
CA GLU A 42 -3.77 -6.33 14.94
C GLU A 42 -2.62 -5.32 14.79
N THR A 43 -1.59 -5.70 14.04
CA THR A 43 -0.54 -4.78 13.56
C THR A 43 -0.81 -4.47 12.10
N ILE A 44 -0.98 -3.18 11.77
CA ILE A 44 -1.31 -2.71 10.42
C ILE A 44 -0.14 -1.97 9.74
N GLY A 45 1.02 -1.93 10.38
CA GLY A 45 2.18 -1.26 9.81
C GLY A 45 3.30 -1.01 10.80
N TYR A 46 4.29 -0.25 10.35
CA TYR A 46 5.43 0.17 11.14
C TYR A 46 5.93 1.56 10.75
N TYR A 47 6.61 2.18 11.69
CA TYR A 47 7.19 3.51 11.56
C TYR A 47 8.59 3.52 12.18
N ASN A 48 9.58 3.89 11.38
CA ASN A 48 10.96 4.06 11.79
C ASN A 48 11.39 5.52 11.59
N PRO A 49 11.51 6.31 12.67
CA PRO A 49 11.95 7.70 12.58
C PRO A 49 13.46 7.85 12.33
N ARG A 50 14.25 6.76 12.42
CA ARG A 50 15.71 6.83 12.37
C ARG A 50 16.30 6.78 10.97
N THR A 51 15.51 6.34 9.99
CA THR A 51 15.96 6.35 8.60
C THR A 51 15.79 7.75 8.04
N GLU A 52 16.62 8.10 7.08
CA GLU A 52 16.53 9.37 6.35
C GLU A 52 16.31 9.05 4.87
N PRO A 53 15.08 9.23 4.34
CA PRO A 53 13.87 9.72 4.99
C PRO A 53 13.21 8.71 5.97
N PRO A 54 12.34 9.16 6.90
CA PRO A 54 11.65 8.27 7.83
C PRO A 54 10.82 7.21 7.11
N THR A 55 11.11 5.94 7.36
CA THR A 55 10.39 4.82 6.74
C THR A 55 9.06 4.65 7.45
N VAL A 56 7.98 4.77 6.69
CA VAL A 56 6.63 4.48 7.15
C VAL A 56 6.00 3.54 6.14
N ARG A 57 5.46 2.41 6.62
CA ARG A 57 4.64 1.51 5.82
C ARG A 57 3.41 1.14 6.62
N ILE A 58 2.25 1.37 6.02
CA ILE A 58 0.94 1.05 6.58
C ILE A 58 0.16 0.31 5.52
N ASP A 59 -0.46 -0.81 5.90
CA ASP A 59 -1.41 -1.51 5.06
C ASP A 59 -2.69 -0.67 4.97
N GLU A 60 -2.92 -0.12 3.78
CA GLU A 60 -4.01 0.81 3.51
C GLU A 60 -5.37 0.13 3.61
N VAL A 61 -5.48 -1.10 3.13
CA VAL A 61 -6.71 -1.91 3.17
C VAL A 61 -7.13 -2.13 4.61
N ARG A 62 -6.19 -2.57 5.45
CA ARG A 62 -6.45 -2.79 6.89
C ARG A 62 -6.69 -1.49 7.63
N ALA A 63 -5.93 -0.43 7.34
CA ALA A 63 -6.12 0.87 7.96
C ALA A 63 -7.53 1.41 7.70
N ILE A 64 -7.97 1.41 6.43
CA ILE A 64 -9.31 1.89 6.05
C ILE A 64 -10.39 1.02 6.69
N TYR A 65 -10.27 -0.30 6.63
CA TYR A 65 -11.22 -1.22 7.28
C TYR A 65 -11.43 -0.90 8.78
N TRP A 66 -10.36 -0.64 9.52
CA TRP A 66 -10.47 -0.29 10.94
C TRP A 66 -11.06 1.10 11.16
N LEU A 67 -10.73 2.07 10.29
CA LEU A 67 -11.32 3.41 10.33
C LEU A 67 -12.83 3.38 10.05
N GLU A 68 -13.29 2.57 9.10
CA GLU A 68 -14.72 2.35 8.81
C GLU A 68 -15.45 1.72 9.99
N ARG A 69 -14.80 0.77 10.70
CA ARG A 69 -15.32 0.20 11.95
C ARG A 69 -15.29 1.15 13.14
N GLY A 70 -14.87 2.40 12.92
CA GLY A 70 -14.89 3.47 13.93
C GLY A 70 -13.64 3.53 14.80
N ALA A 71 -12.57 2.80 14.47
CA ALA A 71 -11.30 2.90 15.19
C ALA A 71 -10.77 4.34 15.10
N GLN A 72 -10.31 4.88 16.23
CA GLN A 72 -9.79 6.25 16.29
C GLN A 72 -8.26 6.24 16.23
N PRO A 73 -7.64 6.86 15.21
CA PRO A 73 -6.19 7.04 15.21
C PRO A 73 -5.76 8.06 16.26
N THR A 74 -4.61 7.84 16.89
CA THR A 74 -3.96 8.88 17.69
C THR A 74 -3.41 9.98 16.79
N GLU A 75 -3.14 11.17 17.34
CA GLU A 75 -2.66 12.32 16.55
C GLU A 75 -1.42 12.00 15.70
N ALA A 76 -0.44 11.29 16.28
CA ALA A 76 0.76 10.87 15.54
C ALA A 76 0.43 9.92 14.38
N VAL A 77 -0.49 8.97 14.57
CA VAL A 77 -0.92 8.05 13.51
C VAL A 77 -1.73 8.80 12.44
N ALA A 78 -2.61 9.72 12.83
CA ALA A 78 -3.37 10.53 11.89
C ALA A 78 -2.44 11.33 10.96
N ARG A 79 -1.36 11.93 11.49
CA ARG A 79 -0.34 12.60 10.67
C ARG A 79 0.34 11.65 9.67
N LEU A 80 0.62 10.41 10.07
CA LEU A 80 1.19 9.40 9.17
C LEU A 80 0.20 9.00 8.06
N LEU A 81 -1.08 8.81 8.41
CA LEU A 81 -2.14 8.48 7.44
C LEU A 81 -2.40 9.63 6.45
N ILE A 82 -2.21 10.88 6.86
CA ILE A 82 -2.30 12.06 5.97
C ILE A 82 -1.08 12.07 5.03
N LYS A 83 0.12 11.89 5.58
CA LYS A 83 1.37 11.86 4.78
C LYS A 83 1.36 10.77 3.71
N LEU A 84 0.69 9.66 3.98
CA LEU A 84 0.56 8.53 3.05
C LEU A 84 -0.65 8.63 2.11
N GLY A 85 -1.46 9.70 2.16
CA GLY A 85 -2.66 9.82 1.31
C GLY A 85 -3.84 8.91 1.69
N ILE A 86 -3.65 7.95 2.61
CA ILE A 86 -4.69 7.03 3.12
C ILE A 86 -5.92 7.78 3.64
N SER A 87 -5.72 8.98 4.22
CA SER A 87 -6.82 9.81 4.71
C SER A 87 -7.79 10.23 3.62
N GLY A 88 -7.26 10.57 2.44
CA GLY A 88 -8.05 10.91 1.25
C GLY A 88 -8.76 9.67 0.69
N LYS A 89 -8.05 8.55 0.61
CA LYS A 89 -8.62 7.25 0.22
C LYS A 89 -9.79 6.85 1.13
N TRP A 90 -9.64 7.01 2.45
CA TRP A 90 -10.74 6.75 3.39
C TRP A 90 -11.95 7.68 3.20
N ALA A 91 -11.75 8.93 2.77
CA ALA A 91 -12.86 9.84 2.47
C ALA A 91 -13.64 9.37 1.23
N ARG A 92 -12.95 8.88 0.20
CA ARG A 92 -13.52 8.27 -1.01
C ARG A 92 -14.35 7.02 -0.71
N VAL A 93 -13.79 6.12 0.12
CA VAL A 93 -14.52 4.91 0.57
C VAL A 93 -15.79 5.29 1.34
N ARG A 94 -15.72 6.30 2.23
CA ARG A 94 -16.92 6.81 2.92
C ARG A 94 -17.94 7.50 2.02
N ALA A 95 -17.52 7.97 0.85
CA ALA A 95 -18.40 8.53 -0.17
C ALA A 95 -19.11 7.45 -1.02
N GLY A 96 -18.80 6.17 -0.79
CA GLY A 96 -19.46 5.02 -1.44
C GLY A 96 -18.60 4.30 -2.48
N GLU A 97 -17.35 4.70 -2.68
CA GLU A 97 -16.43 3.98 -3.57
C GLU A 97 -15.97 2.66 -2.92
N PRO A 98 -15.98 1.52 -3.64
CA PRO A 98 -15.56 0.25 -3.07
C PRO A 98 -14.07 0.28 -2.73
N LEU A 99 -13.72 -0.22 -1.53
CA LEU A 99 -12.33 -0.23 -1.03
C LEU A 99 -11.33 -0.79 -2.04
N GLY A 100 -11.71 -1.86 -2.75
CA GLY A 100 -10.90 -2.47 -3.80
C GLY A 100 -10.47 -1.47 -4.86
N GLU A 101 -11.38 -0.66 -5.38
CA GLU A 101 -11.12 0.32 -6.44
C GLU A 101 -10.25 1.49 -5.94
N VAL A 102 -10.45 1.93 -4.68
CA VAL A 102 -9.70 3.05 -4.12
C VAL A 102 -8.24 2.69 -3.80
N VAL A 103 -7.96 1.46 -3.37
CA VAL A 103 -6.59 1.01 -3.10
C VAL A 103 -5.86 0.52 -4.36
N VAL A 104 -6.56 -0.09 -5.33
CA VAL A 104 -5.93 -0.51 -6.59
C VAL A 104 -5.62 0.66 -7.52
N ALA A 105 -6.40 1.75 -7.50
CA ALA A 105 -6.15 2.93 -8.36
C ALA A 105 -4.79 3.63 -8.15
N GLU A 106 -4.08 3.35 -7.04
CA GLU A 106 -2.74 3.90 -6.77
C GLU A 106 -1.65 2.82 -6.63
N ALA A 107 -2.03 1.56 -6.36
CA ALA A 107 -1.11 0.42 -6.31
C ALA A 107 -0.91 -0.25 -7.67
N GLU A 108 -1.84 -0.06 -8.60
CA GLU A 108 -1.66 -0.48 -9.98
C GLU A 108 -0.79 0.53 -10.72
N VAL A 109 0.22 0.01 -11.42
CA VAL A 109 0.98 0.83 -12.37
C VAL A 109 -0.02 1.60 -13.25
N PRO A 110 0.11 2.93 -13.36
CA PRO A 110 -0.85 3.74 -14.10
C PRO A 110 -1.04 3.18 -15.49
N ALA A 111 -2.30 2.95 -15.88
CA ALA A 111 -2.63 2.32 -17.15
C ALA A 111 -2.11 3.08 -18.38
N ASP A 112 -1.86 4.39 -18.23
CA ASP A 112 -1.31 5.28 -19.26
C ASP A 112 0.22 5.39 -19.23
N LEU A 113 0.88 4.80 -18.25
CA LEU A 113 2.35 4.81 -18.14
C LEU A 113 2.97 4.03 -19.31
N GLY A 114 4.11 4.52 -19.81
CA GLY A 114 4.89 3.83 -20.83
C GLY A 114 5.47 2.51 -20.34
N VAL A 115 5.53 1.50 -21.20
CA VAL A 115 6.20 0.22 -20.87
C VAL A 115 7.70 0.37 -20.62
N ASP A 116 8.31 1.45 -21.10
CA ASP A 116 9.70 1.80 -20.84
C ASP A 116 9.93 2.32 -19.41
N GLU A 117 8.90 2.86 -18.78
CA GLU A 117 8.95 3.38 -17.41
C GLU A 117 8.74 2.28 -16.35
N LEU A 118 8.39 1.06 -16.77
CA LEU A 118 8.15 -0.11 -15.91
C LEU A 118 9.44 -0.75 -15.32
N GLY A 119 10.63 -0.26 -15.69
CA GLY A 119 11.89 -0.87 -15.26
C GLY A 119 12.10 -2.29 -15.82
N LEU A 120 11.46 -2.61 -16.94
CA LEU A 120 11.66 -3.87 -17.66
C LEU A 120 13.07 -3.92 -18.27
N PRO A 121 13.65 -5.12 -18.47
CA PRO A 121 14.91 -5.25 -19.21
C PRO A 121 14.77 -4.63 -20.61
N THR A 122 15.76 -3.85 -21.07
CA THR A 122 15.73 -3.14 -22.36
C THR A 122 15.32 -4.04 -23.53
N ARG A 123 15.78 -5.29 -23.54
CA ARG A 123 15.38 -6.27 -24.56
C ARG A 123 13.88 -6.53 -24.57
N VAL A 124 13.27 -6.69 -23.39
CA VAL A 124 11.82 -6.92 -23.25
C VAL A 124 11.05 -5.66 -23.65
N THR A 125 11.48 -4.49 -23.19
CA THR A 125 10.88 -3.20 -23.58
C THR A 125 10.89 -3.02 -25.09
N ASN A 126 12.02 -3.23 -25.76
CA ASN A 126 12.13 -3.10 -27.21
C ASN A 126 11.21 -4.07 -27.96
N ILE A 127 11.06 -5.31 -27.47
CA ILE A 127 10.15 -6.30 -28.05
C ILE A 127 8.70 -5.83 -27.90
N LEU A 128 8.30 -5.35 -26.72
CA LEU A 128 6.95 -4.85 -26.47
C LEU A 128 6.63 -3.64 -27.36
N THR A 129 7.52 -2.65 -27.39
CA THR A 129 7.36 -1.45 -28.24
C THR A 129 7.29 -1.83 -29.72
N SER A 130 8.10 -2.79 -30.17
CA SER A 130 8.08 -3.28 -31.56
C SER A 130 6.82 -4.07 -31.90
N ALA A 131 6.18 -4.68 -30.89
CA ALA A 131 4.89 -5.34 -31.02
C ALA A 131 3.70 -4.36 -30.92
N GLY A 132 3.96 -3.05 -30.81
CA GLY A 132 2.94 -2.01 -30.67
C GLY A 132 2.42 -1.83 -29.25
N ILE A 133 2.98 -2.54 -28.26
CA ILE A 133 2.59 -2.43 -26.85
C ILE A 133 3.42 -1.32 -26.22
N THR A 134 2.79 -0.16 -26.03
CA THR A 134 3.47 1.05 -25.54
C THR A 134 3.00 1.46 -24.16
N LYS A 135 1.77 1.11 -23.79
CA LYS A 135 1.16 1.43 -22.50
C LYS A 135 0.98 0.19 -21.61
N VAL A 136 0.91 0.43 -20.30
CA VAL A 136 0.60 -0.60 -19.30
C VAL A 136 -0.78 -1.22 -19.51
N SER A 137 -1.77 -0.45 -19.95
CA SER A 137 -3.11 -0.95 -20.32
C SER A 137 -3.04 -2.02 -21.40
N GLU A 138 -2.33 -1.74 -22.49
CA GLU A 138 -2.12 -2.69 -23.61
C GLU A 138 -1.36 -3.93 -23.15
N LEU A 139 -0.36 -3.74 -22.27
CA LEU A 139 0.42 -4.84 -21.72
C LEU A 139 -0.40 -5.76 -20.81
N LYS A 140 -1.25 -5.19 -19.94
CA LYS A 140 -2.18 -5.95 -19.08
C LYS A 140 -3.18 -6.73 -19.93
N GLU A 141 -3.78 -6.07 -20.91
CA GLU A 141 -4.76 -6.70 -21.80
C GLU A 141 -4.15 -7.88 -22.58
N GLY A 142 -2.96 -7.70 -23.16
CA GLY A 142 -2.26 -8.77 -23.87
C GLY A 142 -1.85 -9.93 -22.95
N LEU A 143 -1.58 -9.67 -21.67
CA LEU A 143 -1.27 -10.71 -20.69
C LEU A 143 -2.51 -11.53 -20.32
N GLU A 144 -3.66 -10.87 -20.11
CA GLU A 144 -4.94 -11.52 -19.83
C GLU A 144 -5.44 -12.37 -21.01
N LYS A 145 -5.27 -11.88 -22.24
CA LYS A 145 -5.65 -12.57 -23.47
C LYS A 145 -4.66 -13.66 -23.89
N GLY A 146 -3.50 -13.78 -23.22
CA GLY A 146 -2.45 -14.74 -23.59
C GLY A 146 -1.75 -14.41 -24.91
N GLU A 147 -1.85 -13.17 -25.38
CA GLU A 147 -1.26 -12.72 -26.65
C GLU A 147 0.26 -12.53 -26.52
N LEU A 148 0.74 -12.15 -25.33
CA LEU A 148 2.17 -11.91 -25.11
C LEU A 148 3.04 -13.16 -25.30
N SER A 149 2.49 -14.36 -25.09
CA SER A 149 3.23 -15.61 -25.33
C SER A 149 3.47 -15.90 -26.81
N ASN A 150 2.72 -15.26 -27.72
CA ASN A 150 2.88 -15.40 -29.16
C ASN A 150 3.95 -14.43 -29.72
N ILE A 151 4.42 -13.47 -28.92
CA ILE A 151 5.41 -12.50 -29.36
C ILE A 151 6.80 -13.15 -29.37
N SER A 152 7.43 -13.15 -30.55
CA SER A 152 8.77 -13.70 -30.73
C SER A 152 9.78 -13.02 -29.79
N GLY A 153 10.46 -13.81 -28.96
CA GLY A 153 11.48 -13.33 -28.01
C GLY A 153 10.96 -13.02 -26.60
N LEU A 154 9.66 -13.12 -26.35
CA LEU A 154 9.06 -13.09 -25.01
C LEU A 154 8.89 -14.53 -24.48
N GLY A 155 9.89 -14.99 -23.74
CA GLY A 155 9.84 -16.29 -23.06
C GLY A 155 9.01 -16.27 -21.76
N PRO A 156 8.69 -17.44 -21.19
CA PRO A 156 7.85 -17.56 -19.98
C PRO A 156 8.42 -16.81 -18.76
N LYS A 157 9.75 -16.80 -18.60
CA LYS A 157 10.41 -16.02 -17.53
C LYS A 157 10.20 -14.52 -17.66
N SER A 158 10.13 -13.99 -18.89
CA SER A 158 9.88 -12.58 -19.13
C SER A 158 8.44 -12.23 -18.78
N LEU A 159 7.48 -13.11 -19.11
CA LEU A 159 6.06 -12.94 -18.79
C LEU A 159 5.82 -12.95 -17.27
N GLU A 160 6.44 -13.89 -16.55
CA GLU A 160 6.35 -13.95 -15.09
C GLU A 160 6.91 -12.67 -14.44
N LYS A 161 8.02 -12.14 -14.98
CA LYS A 161 8.61 -10.89 -14.50
C LYS A 161 7.70 -9.68 -14.77
N ILE A 162 7.10 -9.60 -15.96
CA ILE A 162 6.13 -8.55 -16.29
C ILE A 162 4.94 -8.61 -15.33
N LYS A 163 4.38 -9.80 -15.13
CA LYS A 163 3.24 -10.02 -14.22
C LYS A 163 3.57 -9.58 -12.79
N LYS A 164 4.74 -9.97 -12.29
CA LYS A 164 5.23 -9.57 -10.96
C LYS A 164 5.34 -8.05 -10.80
N ILE A 165 5.87 -7.35 -11.81
CA ILE A 165 6.01 -5.89 -11.79
C ILE A 165 4.64 -5.19 -11.78
N LEU A 166 3.69 -5.72 -12.55
CA LEU A 166 2.33 -5.17 -12.63
C LEU A 166 1.51 -5.41 -11.35
N GLU A 167 1.75 -6.52 -10.63
CA GLU A 167 1.04 -6.85 -9.38
C GLU A 167 1.68 -6.21 -8.12
N GLU A 168 3.01 -6.07 -8.06
CA GLU A 168 3.71 -5.63 -6.85
C GLU A 168 4.14 -4.15 -6.86
N GLY A 169 3.99 -3.45 -7.99
CA GLY A 169 4.24 -2.00 -8.05
C GLY A 169 5.72 -1.60 -7.90
N SER A 170 6.63 -2.43 -8.44
CA SER A 170 8.11 -2.28 -8.54
C SER A 170 8.93 -3.33 -7.76
N LEU A 171 10.19 -3.53 -8.20
CA LEU A 171 11.20 -4.47 -7.64
C LEU A 171 11.86 -3.97 -6.36
#